data_AF-A0A439KPW5-F1
#
_entry.id   AF-A0A439KPW5-F1
#
_cell.length_a   1.000
_cell.length_b   1.000
_cell.length_c   1.000
_cell.angle_alpha   90.00
_cell.angle_beta   90.00
_cell.angle_gamma   90.00
#
_symmetry.space_group_name_H-M   'P 1'
#
loop_
_entity.id
_entity.type
_entity.pdbx_description
1 polymer ?
#
loop_
_entity_poly.entity_id
_entity_poly.type
_entity_poly.pdbx_seq_one_letter_code
_entity_poly.pdbx_strand_id
1 'polypeptide(L)'
;SWAIDFFEQGLNSEWLLPNRLYEGCRFGAVPISMANTETGRFLDRQGIGVLLPQATPEALEAALGDMDEHRFGILRARVLARNPRTWSHDRSDCRALVEKLRGLTVVQGPYAAQALA
;
A
#
# COMPACT_ATOMS: atom_id res chain seq x y z
N SER A 1 6.90 -1.19 10.89
CA SER A 1 5.98 -0.08 10.60
C SER A 1 4.55 -0.61 10.69
N TRP A 2 3.74 -0.10 11.63
CA TRP A 2 2.36 -0.54 11.80
C TRP A 2 1.47 0.09 10.71
N ALA A 3 0.91 -0.71 9.81
CA ALA A 3 0.09 -0.25 8.69
C ALA A 3 -1.39 -0.60 8.83
N ILE A 4 -1.82 -1.06 10.01
CA ILE A 4 -3.22 -1.36 10.31
C ILE A 4 -3.91 -0.07 10.77
N ASP A 5 -5.14 0.13 10.30
CA ASP A 5 -6.02 1.20 10.74
C ASP A 5 -7.27 0.59 11.40
N PHE A 6 -7.62 1.09 12.59
CA PHE A 6 -8.80 0.65 13.35
C PHE A 6 -9.91 1.71 13.35
N PHE A 7 -9.68 2.87 12.73
CA PHE A 7 -10.72 3.88 12.60
C PHE A 7 -11.80 3.37 11.62
N GLU A 8 -13.09 3.49 11.93
CA GLU A 8 -14.17 3.04 11.04
C GLU A 8 -13.96 1.62 10.44
N GLN A 9 -13.64 0.65 11.29
CA GLN A 9 -13.45 -0.75 10.89
C GLN A 9 -14.67 -1.28 10.08
N GLY A 10 -14.43 -1.93 8.95
CA GLY A 10 -15.48 -2.38 8.02
C GLY A 10 -15.88 -1.37 6.95
N LEU A 11 -15.34 -0.14 6.99
CA LEU A 11 -15.55 0.91 6.00
C LEU A 11 -14.22 1.28 5.32
N ASN A 12 -13.83 2.55 5.36
CA ASN A 12 -12.64 3.08 4.66
C ASN A 12 -11.35 2.34 5.02
N SER A 13 -11.24 1.84 6.26
CA SER A 13 -10.04 1.14 6.73
C SER A 13 -9.79 -0.21 6.05
N GLU A 14 -10.81 -0.85 5.47
CA GLU A 14 -10.59 -2.07 4.69
C GLU A 14 -9.98 -1.80 3.32
N TRP A 15 -10.17 -0.61 2.76
CA TRP A 15 -9.76 -0.22 1.41
C TRP A 15 -8.53 0.71 1.39
N LEU A 16 -8.08 1.13 2.56
CA LEU A 16 -7.00 2.10 2.71
C LEU A 16 -5.64 1.52 2.29
N LEU A 17 -4.90 2.31 1.51
CA LEU A 17 -3.44 2.23 1.40
C LEU A 17 -2.85 3.46 2.11
N PRO A 18 -2.40 3.34 3.37
CA PRO A 18 -2.09 4.50 4.19
C PRO A 18 -0.73 5.10 3.82
N ASN A 19 -0.54 6.41 3.99
CA ASN A 19 0.74 7.06 3.69
C ASN A 19 1.95 6.38 4.38
N ARG A 20 1.75 5.88 5.60
CA ARG A 20 2.77 5.16 6.40
C ARG A 20 3.29 3.88 5.74
N LEU A 21 2.51 3.27 4.83
CA LEU A 21 2.96 2.17 3.98
C LEU A 21 4.07 2.66 3.05
N TYR A 22 3.79 3.72 2.30
CA TYR A 22 4.71 4.27 1.29
C TYR A 22 5.96 4.86 1.93
N GLU A 23 5.81 5.69 2.96
CA GLU A 23 6.93 6.30 3.67
C GLU A 23 7.82 5.26 4.35
N GLY A 24 7.22 4.32 5.09
CA GLY A 24 7.96 3.26 5.75
C GLY A 24 8.74 2.38 4.77
N CYS A 25 8.08 1.93 3.70
CA CYS A 25 8.72 1.05 2.73
C CYS A 25 9.80 1.77 1.91
N ARG A 26 9.65 3.07 1.66
CA ARG A 26 10.71 3.90 1.03
C ARG A 26 12.04 3.82 1.80
N PHE A 27 11.98 3.73 3.12
CA PHE A 27 13.17 3.64 3.99
C PHE A 27 13.47 2.22 4.48
N GLY A 28 12.81 1.20 3.91
CA GLY A 28 13.05 -0.21 4.23
C GLY A 28 12.43 -0.68 5.54
N ALA A 29 11.50 0.08 6.14
CA ALA A 29 10.76 -0.40 7.29
C ALA A 29 9.84 -1.56 6.86
N VAL A 30 9.86 -2.67 7.60
CA VAL A 30 8.98 -3.81 7.33
C VAL A 30 7.55 -3.46 7.76
N PRO A 31 6.57 -3.45 6.83
CA PRO A 31 5.18 -3.14 7.15
C PRO A 31 4.49 -4.35 7.80
N ILE A 32 3.60 -4.08 8.75
CA ILE A 32 2.73 -5.07 9.38
C ILE A 32 1.28 -4.69 9.07
N SER A 33 0.49 -5.61 8.52
CA SER A 33 -0.92 -5.37 8.18
C SER A 33 -1.79 -6.59 8.46
N MET A 34 -3.12 -6.40 8.44
CA MET A 34 -4.07 -7.52 8.46
C MET A 34 -4.31 -8.04 7.05
N ALA A 35 -4.27 -9.35 6.88
CA ALA A 35 -4.36 -10.01 5.56
C ALA A 35 -5.65 -9.72 4.80
N ASN A 36 -6.75 -9.42 5.52
CA ASN A 36 -8.07 -9.15 4.95
C ASN A 36 -8.27 -7.70 4.45
N THR A 37 -7.31 -6.80 4.67
CA THR A 37 -7.39 -5.40 4.21
C THR A 37 -6.72 -5.21 2.85
N GLU A 38 -7.02 -4.11 2.14
CA GLU A 38 -6.34 -3.79 0.88
C GLU A 38 -4.84 -3.54 1.08
N THR A 39 -4.42 -2.97 2.21
CA THR A 39 -3.00 -2.94 2.57
C THR A 39 -2.42 -4.35 2.64
N GLY A 40 -3.11 -5.29 3.32
CA GLY A 40 -2.69 -6.69 3.38
C GLY A 40 -2.55 -7.34 2.00
N ARG A 41 -3.55 -7.20 1.14
CA ARG A 41 -3.52 -7.71 -0.24
C ARG A 41 -2.41 -7.08 -1.07
N PHE A 42 -2.17 -5.78 -0.91
CA PHE A 42 -1.07 -5.09 -1.58
C PHE A 42 0.28 -5.67 -1.14
N LEU A 43 0.50 -5.86 0.16
CA LEU A 43 1.73 -6.44 0.70
C LEU A 43 1.96 -7.88 0.20
N ASP A 44 0.90 -8.69 0.16
CA ASP A 44 0.94 -10.07 -0.34
C ASP A 44 1.35 -10.12 -1.83
N ARG A 45 0.72 -9.30 -2.68
CA ARG A 45 1.10 -9.17 -4.11
C ARG A 45 2.55 -8.75 -4.30
N GLN A 46 3.08 -7.94 -3.38
CA GLN A 46 4.48 -7.51 -3.39
C GLN A 46 5.42 -8.54 -2.74
N GLY A 47 4.93 -9.55 -2.03
CA GLY A 47 5.75 -10.52 -1.30
C GLY A 47 6.60 -9.89 -0.19
N ILE A 48 6.07 -8.88 0.49
CA ILE A 48 6.77 -8.14 1.55
C ILE A 48 5.92 -8.02 2.83
N GLY A 49 6.57 -7.66 3.93
CA GLY A 49 5.90 -7.37 5.19
C GLY A 49 5.53 -8.60 6.02
N VAL A 50 4.75 -8.35 7.07
CA VAL A 50 4.17 -9.36 7.96
C VAL A 50 2.66 -9.22 7.91
N LEU A 51 1.97 -10.30 7.57
CA LEU A 51 0.51 -10.34 7.49
C LEU A 51 -0.04 -11.08 8.71
N LEU A 52 -0.87 -10.38 9.46
CA LEU A 52 -1.60 -10.94 10.59
C LEU A 52 -2.98 -11.40 10.11
N PRO A 53 -3.48 -12.58 10.56
CA PRO A 53 -4.85 -12.97 10.30
C PRO A 53 -5.84 -12.04 11.02
N GLN A 54 -5.49 -11.58 12.21
CA GLN A 54 -6.21 -10.62 13.04
C GLN A 54 -5.20 -9.80 13.86
N ALA A 55 -5.57 -8.60 14.29
CA ALA A 55 -4.70 -7.74 15.10
C ALA A 55 -4.86 -8.01 16.61
N THR A 56 -4.59 -9.25 17.03
CA THR A 56 -4.61 -9.66 18.45
C THR A 56 -3.19 -9.86 19.00
N PRO A 57 -3.00 -9.83 20.33
CA PRO A 57 -1.71 -10.14 20.95
C PRO A 57 -1.16 -11.51 20.56
N GLU A 58 -2.02 -12.54 20.49
CA GLU A 58 -1.62 -13.92 20.16
C GLU A 58 -1.13 -14.01 18.71
N ALA A 59 -1.80 -13.32 17.79
CA ALA A 59 -1.37 -13.26 16.39
C ALA A 59 -0.03 -12.51 16.24
N LEU A 60 0.20 -11.48 17.06
CA LEU A 60 1.48 -10.77 17.10
C LEU A 60 2.61 -11.62 17.65
N GLU A 61 2.36 -12.32 18.76
CA GLU A 61 3.33 -13.26 19.35
C GLU A 61 3.67 -14.39 18.36
N ALA A 62 2.67 -15.00 17.72
CA ALA A 62 2.91 -16.02 16.71
C ALA A 62 3.72 -15.51 15.51
N ALA A 63 3.52 -14.25 15.10
CA ALA A 63 4.20 -13.67 13.94
C ALA A 63 5.61 -13.14 14.26
N LEU A 64 5.82 -12.62 15.47
CA LEU A 64 7.01 -11.83 15.84
C LEU A 64 7.78 -12.38 17.05
N GLY A 65 7.23 -13.32 17.81
CA GLY A 65 7.82 -13.82 19.07
C GLY A 65 9.19 -14.45 18.86
N ASP A 66 9.32 -15.28 17.82
CA ASP A 66 10.60 -15.90 17.42
C ASP A 66 11.33 -15.08 16.33
N MET A 67 11.10 -13.76 16.26
CA MET A 67 11.79 -12.92 15.30
C MET A 67 13.25 -12.71 15.74
N ASP A 68 14.18 -13.18 14.93
CA ASP A 68 15.60 -12.91 15.07
C ASP A 68 16.11 -11.89 14.04
N GLU A 69 17.37 -11.48 14.20
CA GLU A 69 18.02 -10.52 13.31
C GLU A 69 18.06 -11.03 11.86
N HIS A 70 18.31 -12.33 11.67
CA HIS A 70 18.41 -12.94 10.34
C HIS A 70 17.06 -12.89 9.60
N ARG A 71 15.98 -13.32 10.25
CA ARG A 71 14.62 -13.30 9.71
C ARG A 71 14.15 -11.88 9.44
N PHE A 72 14.41 -10.94 10.35
CA PHE A 72 14.11 -9.53 10.11
C PHE A 72 14.91 -8.96 8.94
N GLY A 73 16.19 -9.31 8.84
CA GLY A 73 17.07 -8.93 7.72
C GLY A 73 16.51 -9.37 6.36
N ILE A 74 16.00 -10.60 6.27
CA ILE A 74 15.33 -11.11 5.05
C ILE A 74 14.09 -10.27 4.71
N LEU A 75 13.23 -9.98 5.69
CA LEU A 75 12.02 -9.18 5.47
C LEU A 75 12.37 -7.77 4.98
N ARG A 76 13.35 -7.13 5.61
CA ARG A 76 13.85 -5.81 5.22
C ARG A 76 14.46 -5.81 3.82
N ALA A 77 15.27 -6.83 3.50
CA ALA A 77 15.88 -6.97 2.17
C ALA A 77 14.81 -7.08 1.07
N ARG A 78 13.72 -7.80 1.32
CA ARG A 78 12.59 -7.89 0.37
C ARG A 78 11.92 -6.55 0.12
N VAL A 79 11.74 -5.72 1.16
CA VAL A 79 11.20 -4.36 1.02
C VAL A 79 12.13 -3.48 0.19
N LEU A 80 13.43 -3.49 0.49
CA LEU A 80 14.44 -2.69 -0.23
C LEU A 80 14.65 -3.16 -1.67
N ALA A 81 14.37 -4.42 -1.99
CA ALA A 81 14.41 -4.95 -3.34
C ALA A 81 13.20 -4.56 -4.20
N ARG A 82 12.20 -3.83 -3.67
CA ARG A 82 11.11 -3.28 -4.48
C ARG A 82 11.59 -2.06 -5.25
N ASN A 83 10.97 -1.82 -6.41
CA ASN A 83 11.25 -0.64 -7.21
C ASN A 83 10.97 0.61 -6.34
N PRO A 84 11.93 1.53 -6.15
CA PRO A 84 11.70 2.76 -5.37
C PRO A 84 10.50 3.58 -5.86
N ARG A 85 10.16 3.47 -7.15
CA ARG A 85 9.00 4.12 -7.77
C ARG A 85 7.65 3.58 -7.27
N THR A 86 7.63 2.41 -6.65
CA THR A 86 6.43 1.89 -5.94
C THR A 86 6.09 2.77 -4.73
N TRP A 87 7.08 3.39 -4.10
CA TRP A 87 6.91 4.14 -2.85
C TRP A 87 6.87 5.64 -3.02
N SER A 88 7.40 6.15 -4.13
CA SER A 88 7.51 7.58 -4.36
C SER A 88 7.27 7.96 -5.80
N HIS A 89 6.61 9.09 -5.95
CA HIS A 89 6.45 9.77 -7.22
C HIS A 89 7.32 11.02 -7.25
N ASP A 90 7.74 11.43 -8.43
CA ASP A 90 8.47 12.66 -8.68
C ASP A 90 7.71 13.57 -9.67
N ARG A 91 8.34 14.68 -10.03
CA ARG A 91 7.78 15.66 -10.95
C ARG A 91 7.41 15.06 -12.32
N SER A 92 8.14 14.04 -12.79
CA SER A 92 7.86 13.41 -14.08
C SER A 92 6.56 12.60 -14.03
N ASP A 93 6.26 11.94 -12.90
CA ASP A 93 4.99 11.23 -12.71
C ASP A 93 3.82 12.22 -12.68
N CYS A 94 3.98 13.33 -11.97
CA CYS A 94 2.96 14.39 -11.94
C CYS A 94 2.67 14.92 -13.35
N ARG A 95 3.71 15.14 -14.16
CA ARG A 95 3.55 15.56 -15.57
C ARG A 95 2.86 14.48 -16.39
N ALA A 96 3.26 13.21 -16.25
CA ALA A 96 2.66 12.10 -17.00
C ALA A 96 1.17 11.94 -16.69
N LEU A 97 0.77 12.11 -15.42
CA LEU A 97 -0.63 12.12 -15.01
C LEU A 97 -1.41 13.26 -15.69
N VAL A 98 -0.89 14.48 -15.65
CA VAL A 98 -1.53 15.66 -16.26
C VAL A 98 -1.68 15.48 -17.77
N GLU A 99 -0.64 15.01 -18.46
CA GLU A 99 -0.72 14.77 -19.91
C GLU A 99 -1.72 13.65 -20.25
N LYS A 100 -1.79 12.59 -19.44
CA LYS A 100 -2.81 11.55 -19.60
C LYS A 100 -4.22 12.14 -19.47
N LEU A 101 -4.47 12.97 -18.45
CA LEU A 101 -5.77 13.62 -18.25
C LEU A 101 -6.13 14.57 -19.40
N ARG A 102 -5.16 15.35 -19.90
CA ARG A 102 -5.33 16.21 -21.08
C ARG A 102 -5.75 15.38 -22.30
N GLY A 103 -5.13 14.23 -22.53
CA GLY A 103 -5.50 13.33 -23.62
C GLY A 103 -6.93 12.81 -23.54
N LEU A 104 -7.43 12.53 -22.33
CA LEU A 104 -8.82 12.08 -22.11
C LEU A 104 -9.85 13.18 -22.42
N THR A 105 -9.53 14.44 -22.14
CA THR A 105 -10.44 15.56 -22.44
C THR A 105 -10.59 15.84 -23.93
N VAL A 106 -9.58 15.52 -24.75
CA VAL A 106 -9.64 15.67 -26.22
C VAL A 106 -10.52 14.60 -26.87
N VAL A 107 -10.75 13.47 -26.19
CA VAL A 107 -11.54 12.33 -26.69
C VAL A 107 -13.05 12.48 -26.39
N GLN A 108 -13.49 13.52 -25.66
CA GLN A 108 -14.91 13.77 -25.43
C GLN A 108 -15.60 14.44 -26.64
N GLY A 109 -15.93 13.62 -27.66
CA GLY A 109 -17.19 13.74 -28.40
C GLY A 109 -18.37 13.23 -27.54
N PRO A 110 -19.62 13.36 -28.02
CA PRO A 110 -20.78 14.06 -27.41
C PRO A 110 -21.38 13.48 -26.11
N TYR A 111 -20.58 12.90 -25.21
CA TYR A 111 -21.09 12.39 -23.92
C TYR A 111 -21.55 13.51 -22.96
N ALA A 112 -20.94 14.70 -23.04
CA ALA A 112 -21.31 15.84 -22.19
C ALA A 112 -22.72 16.39 -22.46
N ALA A 113 -23.29 16.14 -23.66
CA ALA A 113 -24.63 16.61 -24.01
C ALA A 113 -25.76 15.73 -23.45
N GLN A 114 -25.47 14.46 -23.11
CA GLN A 114 -26.49 13.51 -22.60
C GLN A 114 -26.61 13.50 -21.08
N ALA A 115 -25.62 14.02 -20.34
CA ALA A 115 -25.67 14.08 -18.87
C ALA A 115 -26.45 15.30 -18.32
N LEU A 116 -26.90 16.20 -19.21
CA LEU A 116 -27.63 17.43 -18.88
C LEU A 116 -29.06 17.48 -19.49
N ALA A 117 -29.55 16.36 -20.03
CA ALA A 117 -30.92 16.18 -20.53
C ALA A 117 -31.68 15.21 -19.62
#